data_AF-A0A6G3ZCL0-F1
#
_entry.id   AF-A0A6G3ZCL0-F1
#
_cell.length_a   1.000
_cell.length_b   1.000
_cell.length_c   1.000
_cell.angle_alpha   90.00
_cell.angle_beta   90.00
_cell.angle_gamma   90.00
#
_symmetry.space_group_name_H-M   'P 1'
#
loop_
_entity.id
_entity.type
_entity.pdbx_description
1 polymer ?
#
loop_
_entity_poly.entity_id
_entity_poly.type
_entity_poly.pdbx_seq_one_letter_code
_entity_poly.pdbx_strand_id
1 'polypeptide(L)'
;MKRSSVTSPLSLPKNFALKAQQRAILWSVLWVVCLSGIAFFWGLASTGLVDETEPLFAEAARQMQATGDWITPYFNGNPRFDKPPLIYWLMAVGFQLFGVNEWAVRLPSAFAAVAVVGLGFYTLRRFGFSRPELARAYVEAPSAM
;
A
#
# COMPACT_ATOMS: atom_id res chain seq x y z
N MET A 1 31.79 -56.52 6.92
CA MET A 1 30.49 -56.11 6.36
C MET A 1 29.68 -55.41 7.44
N LYS A 2 29.59 -54.07 7.43
CA LYS A 2 28.78 -53.29 8.39
C LYS A 2 28.27 -52.05 7.64
N ARG A 3 27.03 -52.09 7.13
CA ARG A 3 26.39 -50.90 6.52
C ARG A 3 26.06 -49.94 7.65
N SER A 4 26.70 -48.77 7.66
CA SER A 4 26.32 -47.65 8.50
C SER A 4 24.90 -47.23 8.16
N SER A 5 24.04 -47.22 9.18
CA SER A 5 22.68 -46.71 9.11
C SER A 5 22.73 -45.21 8.84
N VAL A 6 22.51 -44.83 7.58
CA VAL A 6 22.27 -43.46 7.18
C VAL A 6 21.02 -43.00 7.92
N THR A 7 21.17 -42.12 8.90
CA THR A 7 20.06 -41.48 9.61
C THR A 7 19.35 -40.57 8.64
N SER A 8 18.14 -40.95 8.22
CA SER A 8 17.25 -40.11 7.42
C SER A 8 17.01 -38.78 8.13
N PRO A 9 17.16 -37.61 7.48
CA PRO A 9 16.84 -36.35 8.12
C PRO A 9 15.36 -36.35 8.51
N LEU A 10 15.10 -36.03 9.78
CA LEU A 10 13.76 -35.97 10.36
C LEU A 10 12.87 -35.01 9.55
N SER A 11 12.05 -35.54 8.65
CA SER A 11 11.15 -34.74 7.84
C SER A 11 10.04 -34.17 8.73
N LEU A 12 10.07 -32.86 8.98
CA LEU A 12 9.01 -32.20 9.75
C LEU A 12 7.64 -32.41 9.08
N PRO A 13 6.57 -32.63 9.86
CA PRO A 13 5.24 -32.83 9.31
C PRO A 13 4.80 -31.60 8.50
N LYS A 14 4.32 -31.82 7.26
CA LYS A 14 3.91 -30.76 6.31
C LYS A 14 3.00 -29.70 6.94
N ASN A 15 2.14 -30.11 7.88
CA ASN A 15 1.22 -29.22 8.61
C ASN A 15 1.93 -28.18 9.48
N PHE A 16 3.10 -28.52 10.04
CA PHE A 16 3.90 -27.58 10.84
C PHE A 16 4.54 -26.51 9.95
N ALA A 17 5.11 -26.92 8.82
CA ALA A 17 5.70 -26.00 7.84
C ALA A 17 4.67 -25.02 7.27
N LEU A 18 3.46 -25.50 6.92
CA LEU A 18 2.36 -24.66 6.43
C LEU A 18 1.90 -23.62 7.47
N LYS A 19 1.73 -24.03 8.73
CA LYS A 19 1.35 -23.11 9.82
C LYS A 19 2.44 -22.08 10.12
N ALA A 20 3.71 -22.50 10.12
CA ALA A 20 4.84 -21.59 10.32
C ALA A 20 4.92 -20.56 9.18
N GLN A 21 4.73 -20.99 7.93
CA GLN A 21 4.69 -20.12 6.75
C GLN A 21 3.52 -19.12 6.83
N GLN A 22 2.32 -19.58 7.17
CA GLN A 22 1.14 -18.71 7.34
C GLN A 22 1.36 -17.64 8.42
N ARG A 23 1.95 -18.04 9.56
CA ARG A 23 2.32 -17.09 10.63
C ARG A 23 3.33 -16.07 10.14
N ALA A 24 4.38 -16.49 9.44
CA ALA A 24 5.38 -15.58 8.88
C ALA A 24 4.73 -14.55 7.94
N ILE A 25 3.83 -14.99 7.06
CA ILE A 25 3.10 -14.10 6.15
C ILE A 25 2.25 -13.09 6.92
N LEU A 26 1.49 -13.56 7.91
CA LEU A 26 0.66 -12.69 8.76
C LEU A 26 1.54 -11.61 9.41
N TRP A 27 2.66 -12.00 10.01
CA TRP A 27 3.59 -11.07 10.63
C TRP A 27 4.21 -10.10 9.61
N SER A 28 4.58 -10.55 8.41
CA SER A 28 5.08 -9.66 7.36
C SER A 28 4.03 -8.63 6.96
N VAL A 29 2.77 -9.02 6.80
CA VAL A 29 1.67 -8.09 6.48
C VAL A 29 1.49 -7.08 7.60
N LEU A 30 1.44 -7.53 8.86
CA LEU A 30 1.31 -6.63 10.00
C LEU A 30 2.48 -5.65 10.09
N TRP A 31 3.71 -6.09 9.87
CA TRP A 31 4.88 -5.23 9.85
C TRP A 31 4.83 -4.20 8.71
N VAL A 32 4.48 -4.63 7.50
CA VAL A 32 4.35 -3.73 6.35
C VAL A 32 3.28 -2.66 6.61
N VAL A 33 2.11 -3.04 7.13
CA VAL A 33 1.04 -2.09 7.48
C VAL A 33 1.46 -1.16 8.60
N CYS A 34 2.12 -1.68 9.64
CA CYS A 34 2.58 -0.88 10.77
C CYS A 34 3.63 0.15 10.35
N LEU A 35 4.68 -0.28 9.63
CA LEU A 35 5.76 0.60 9.20
C LEU A 35 5.28 1.64 8.18
N SER A 36 4.44 1.25 7.22
CA SER A 36 3.87 2.20 6.26
C SER A 36 2.89 3.16 6.94
N GLY A 37 2.09 2.68 7.89
CA GLY A 37 1.23 3.54 8.71
C GLY A 37 2.03 4.59 9.47
N ILE A 38 3.10 4.20 10.17
CA ILE A 38 3.98 5.15 10.85
C ILE A 38 4.60 6.12 9.84
N ALA A 39 5.15 5.63 8.72
CA ALA A 39 5.82 6.47 7.74
C ALA A 39 4.90 7.52 7.08
N PHE A 40 3.64 7.17 6.82
CA PHE A 40 2.73 8.04 6.07
C PHE A 40 1.72 8.82 6.92
N PHE A 41 1.51 8.46 8.19
CA PHE A 41 0.61 9.21 9.09
C PHE A 41 1.38 10.06 10.11
N TRP A 42 2.63 9.74 10.40
CA TRP A 42 3.42 10.51 11.36
C TRP A 42 3.74 11.91 10.83
N GLY A 43 3.38 12.94 11.60
CA GLY A 43 3.69 14.32 11.25
C GLY A 43 2.80 14.93 10.15
N LEU A 44 1.64 14.35 9.85
CA LEU A 44 0.74 14.86 8.80
C LEU A 44 0.26 16.30 9.02
N ALA A 45 0.16 16.75 10.27
CA ALA A 45 -0.21 18.13 10.65
C ALA A 45 1.02 19.02 10.96
N SER A 46 2.25 18.55 10.74
CA SER A 46 3.46 19.25 11.20
C SER A 46 3.75 20.54 10.43
N THR A 47 3.18 20.69 9.24
CA THR A 47 3.36 21.84 8.36
C THR A 47 2.01 22.27 7.80
N GLY A 48 1.89 23.58 7.52
CA GLY A 48 0.78 24.14 6.75
C GLY A 48 0.73 23.62 5.32
N LEU A 49 -0.18 24.14 4.52
CA LEU A 49 -0.21 23.88 3.07
C LEU A 49 0.83 24.80 2.40
N VAL A 50 2.09 24.39 2.42
CA VAL A 50 3.23 25.22 1.97
C VAL A 50 3.41 25.16 0.45
N ASP A 51 2.90 24.11 -0.18
CA ASP A 51 2.98 23.92 -1.63
C ASP A 51 2.02 24.86 -2.39
N GLU A 52 2.28 25.11 -3.67
CA GLU A 52 1.37 25.89 -4.51
C GLU A 52 0.12 25.10 -4.89
N THR A 53 0.23 23.77 -5.03
CA THR A 53 -0.88 22.95 -5.54
C THR A 53 -1.79 22.45 -4.42
N GLU A 54 -1.22 22.07 -3.28
CA GLU A 54 -1.97 21.51 -2.15
C GLU A 54 -3.14 22.41 -1.66
N PRO A 55 -2.98 23.74 -1.48
CA PRO A 55 -4.07 24.64 -1.12
C PRO A 55 -5.18 24.70 -2.16
N LEU A 56 -4.88 24.54 -3.46
CA LEU A 56 -5.89 24.56 -4.53
C LEU A 56 -6.84 23.37 -4.39
N PHE A 57 -6.30 22.19 -4.08
CA PHE A 57 -7.10 20.99 -3.85
C PHE A 57 -7.87 21.07 -2.54
N ALA A 58 -7.22 21.57 -1.48
CA ALA A 58 -7.83 21.75 -0.19
C ALA A 58 -9.03 22.70 -0.26
N GLU A 59 -8.89 23.87 -0.89
CA GLU A 59 -9.97 24.85 -0.97
C GLU A 59 -11.12 24.35 -1.87
N ALA A 60 -10.83 23.70 -3.00
CA ALA A 60 -11.87 23.12 -3.83
C ALA A 60 -12.67 22.04 -3.09
N ALA A 61 -12.00 21.13 -2.39
CA ALA A 61 -12.66 20.11 -1.57
C ALA A 61 -13.46 20.74 -0.41
N ARG A 62 -12.93 21.78 0.22
CA ARG A 62 -13.62 22.53 1.29
C ARG A 62 -14.89 23.20 0.76
N GLN A 63 -14.85 23.79 -0.42
CA GLN A 63 -16.03 24.40 -1.05
C GLN A 63 -17.07 23.36 -1.42
N MET A 64 -16.68 22.21 -1.98
CA MET A 64 -17.63 21.11 -2.26
C MET A 64 -18.30 20.61 -0.96
N GLN A 65 -17.53 20.48 0.12
CA GLN A 65 -18.05 20.13 1.44
C GLN A 65 -19.03 21.19 1.99
N ALA A 66 -18.69 22.48 1.86
CA ALA A 66 -19.47 23.58 2.42
C ALA A 66 -20.75 23.90 1.62
N THR A 67 -20.69 23.75 0.30
CA THR A 67 -21.81 24.05 -0.61
C THR A 67 -22.74 22.85 -0.82
N GLY A 68 -22.22 21.63 -0.65
CA GLY A 68 -22.94 20.40 -1.02
C GLY A 68 -22.98 20.16 -2.54
N ASP A 69 -22.32 20.98 -3.36
CA ASP A 69 -22.11 20.69 -4.78
C ASP A 69 -20.95 19.70 -4.92
N TRP A 70 -21.29 18.42 -5.08
CA TRP A 70 -20.31 17.34 -5.29
C TRP A 70 -19.93 17.17 -6.76
N ILE A 71 -20.46 17.98 -7.68
CA ILE A 71 -20.20 17.87 -9.11
C ILE A 71 -19.16 18.90 -9.54
N THR A 72 -19.32 20.15 -9.09
CA THR A 72 -18.51 21.27 -9.56
C THR A 72 -17.48 21.71 -8.52
N PRO A 73 -16.19 21.40 -8.70
CA PRO A 73 -15.13 21.98 -7.88
C PRO A 73 -14.95 23.46 -8.23
N TYR A 74 -14.80 24.31 -7.22
CA TYR A 74 -14.55 25.74 -7.36
C TYR A 74 -13.26 26.16 -6.67
N PHE A 75 -12.59 27.18 -7.20
CA PHE A 75 -11.47 27.85 -6.55
C PHE A 75 -11.56 29.35 -6.83
N ASN A 76 -11.52 30.18 -5.77
CA ASN A 76 -11.71 31.64 -5.87
C ASN A 76 -12.93 32.04 -6.71
N GLY A 77 -14.05 31.30 -6.56
CA GLY A 77 -15.30 31.58 -7.26
C GLY A 77 -15.38 31.09 -8.71
N ASN A 78 -14.30 30.52 -9.26
CA ASN A 78 -14.29 29.99 -10.63
C ASN A 78 -14.31 28.45 -10.62
N PRO A 79 -15.05 27.79 -11.54
CA PRO A 79 -14.99 26.34 -11.71
C PRO A 79 -13.58 25.85 -12.04
N ARG A 80 -13.16 24.74 -11.43
CA ARG A 80 -11.83 24.14 -11.59
C ARG A 80 -11.91 22.73 -12.16
N PHE A 81 -12.01 22.60 -13.48
CA PHE A 81 -12.11 21.31 -14.17
C PHE A 81 -10.76 20.69 -14.59
N ASP A 82 -9.67 21.05 -13.91
CA ASP A 82 -8.31 20.60 -14.27
C ASP A 82 -8.07 19.12 -13.96
N LYS A 83 -8.80 18.55 -12.98
CA LYS A 83 -8.63 17.18 -12.52
C LYS A 83 -9.99 16.50 -12.29
N PRO A 84 -10.08 15.17 -12.50
CA PRO A 84 -11.28 14.41 -12.13
C PRO A 84 -11.62 14.55 -10.64
N PRO A 85 -12.90 14.46 -10.26
CA PRO A 85 -13.37 14.90 -8.94
C PRO A 85 -13.06 13.95 -7.79
N LEU A 86 -12.57 12.73 -8.07
CA LEU A 86 -12.35 11.69 -7.06
C LEU A 86 -11.54 12.18 -5.86
N ILE A 87 -10.45 12.91 -6.10
CA ILE A 87 -9.61 13.39 -5.00
C ILE A 87 -10.33 14.44 -4.15
N TYR A 88 -11.10 15.33 -4.77
CA TYR A 88 -11.89 16.32 -4.04
C TYR A 88 -12.95 15.65 -3.18
N TRP A 89 -13.60 14.59 -3.68
CA TRP A 89 -14.57 13.83 -2.90
C TRP A 89 -13.94 13.20 -1.66
N LEU A 90 -12.79 12.54 -1.82
CA LEU A 90 -12.10 11.90 -0.70
C LEU A 90 -11.64 12.93 0.34
N MET A 91 -11.13 14.08 -0.10
CA MET A 91 -10.74 15.19 0.79
C MET A 91 -11.96 15.81 1.49
N ALA A 92 -13.05 16.05 0.76
CA ALA A 92 -14.29 16.60 1.29
C ALA A 92 -14.93 15.67 2.34
N VAL A 93 -14.91 14.35 2.12
CA VAL A 93 -15.32 13.36 3.14
C VAL A 93 -14.39 13.42 4.35
N GLY A 94 -13.07 13.55 4.14
CA GLY A 94 -12.11 13.79 5.23
C GLY A 94 -12.48 15.01 6.06
N PHE A 95 -12.82 16.12 5.41
CA PHE A 95 -13.28 17.34 6.09
C PHE A 95 -14.62 17.17 6.81
N GLN A 96 -15.56 16.39 6.27
CA GLN A 96 -16.82 16.08 6.95
C GLN A 96 -16.60 15.30 8.25
N LEU A 97 -15.67 14.34 8.24
CA LEU A 97 -15.42 13.46 9.39
C LEU A 97 -14.56 14.10 10.48
N PHE A 98 -13.59 14.92 10.09
CA PHE A 98 -12.52 15.38 10.99
C PHE A 98 -12.39 16.90 11.07
N GLY A 99 -13.24 17.64 10.35
CA GLY A 99 -13.14 19.09 10.21
C GLY A 99 -12.09 19.52 9.18
N VAL A 100 -12.09 20.81 8.88
CA VAL A 100 -11.15 21.41 7.92
C VAL A 100 -9.81 21.66 8.61
N ASN A 101 -8.80 20.87 8.25
CA ASN A 101 -7.44 20.96 8.78
C ASN A 101 -6.44 20.27 7.84
N GLU A 102 -5.15 20.44 8.12
CA GLU A 102 -4.03 20.02 7.28
C GLU A 102 -3.87 18.50 7.23
N TRP A 103 -4.17 17.79 8.31
CA TRP A 103 -4.02 16.34 8.30
C TRP A 103 -5.20 15.66 7.59
N ALA A 104 -6.43 16.18 7.75
CA ALA A 104 -7.63 15.65 7.12
C ALA A 104 -7.54 15.71 5.59
N VAL A 105 -7.00 16.79 5.02
CA VAL A 105 -6.81 16.91 3.56
C VAL A 105 -5.78 15.91 3.02
N ARG A 106 -4.82 15.50 3.85
CA ARG A 106 -3.76 14.54 3.49
C ARG A 106 -4.15 13.08 3.72
N LEU A 107 -5.23 12.79 4.45
CA LEU A 107 -5.69 11.43 4.75
C LEU A 107 -5.86 10.55 3.51
N PRO A 108 -6.53 11.02 2.42
CA PRO A 108 -6.70 10.18 1.24
C PRO A 108 -5.37 9.70 0.66
N SER A 109 -4.38 10.60 0.61
CA SER A 109 -3.04 10.29 0.13
C SER A 109 -2.30 9.32 1.05
N ALA A 110 -2.40 9.50 2.37
CA ALA A 110 -1.78 8.61 3.35
C ALA A 110 -2.35 7.18 3.27
N PHE A 111 -3.67 7.03 3.16
CA PHE A 111 -4.31 5.73 2.95
C PHE A 111 -3.93 5.10 1.61
N ALA A 112 -3.90 5.89 0.53
CA ALA A 112 -3.48 5.40 -0.78
C ALA A 112 -2.02 4.91 -0.77
N ALA A 113 -1.12 5.60 -0.07
CA ALA A 113 0.27 5.19 0.06
C ALA A 113 0.42 3.85 0.79
N VAL A 114 -0.29 3.66 1.92
CA VAL A 114 -0.33 2.36 2.63
C VAL A 114 -0.90 1.26 1.73
N ALA A 115 -1.97 1.55 0.99
CA ALA A 115 -2.59 0.59 0.08
C ALA A 115 -1.64 0.17 -1.06
N VAL A 116 -0.91 1.12 -1.66
CA VAL A 116 0.08 0.84 -2.71
C VAL A 116 1.22 -0.02 -2.17
N VAL A 117 1.73 0.28 -0.98
CA VAL A 117 2.78 -0.54 -0.34
C VAL A 117 2.28 -1.97 -0.09
N GLY A 118 1.06 -2.12 0.45
CA GLY A 118 0.45 -3.42 0.69
C GLY A 118 0.22 -4.21 -0.61
N LEU A 119 -0.26 -3.55 -1.66
CA LEU A 119 -0.46 -4.15 -2.97
C LEU A 119 0.86 -4.54 -3.63
N GLY A 120 1.90 -3.72 -3.48
CA GLY A 120 3.26 -4.03 -3.91
C GLY A 120 3.80 -5.28 -3.21
N PHE A 121 3.66 -5.37 -1.89
CA PHE A 121 4.02 -6.56 -1.11
C PHE A 121 3.26 -7.80 -1.60
N TYR A 122 1.94 -7.70 -1.81
CA TYR A 122 1.12 -8.77 -2.35
C TYR A 122 1.61 -9.23 -3.72
N THR A 123 1.86 -8.29 -4.63
CA THR A 123 2.26 -8.56 -6.02
C THR A 123 3.62 -9.23 -6.06
N LEU A 124 4.62 -8.69 -5.35
CA LEU A 124 5.96 -9.28 -5.26
C LEU A 124 5.92 -10.67 -4.63
N ARG A 125 5.11 -10.87 -3.60
CA ARG A 125 4.96 -12.20 -2.99
C ARG A 125 4.29 -13.20 -3.94
N ARG A 126 3.30 -12.76 -4.72
CA ARG A 126 2.50 -13.63 -5.60
C ARG A 126 3.23 -13.96 -6.91
N PHE A 127 3.99 -13.01 -7.45
CA PHE A 127 4.57 -13.07 -8.79
C PHE A 127 6.08 -12.82 -8.84
N GLY A 128 6.68 -12.24 -7.80
CA GLY A 128 8.09 -11.82 -7.78
C GLY A 128 9.11 -12.94 -7.55
N PHE A 129 8.66 -14.15 -7.17
CA PHE A 129 9.54 -15.32 -7.16
C PHE A 129 9.45 -16.04 -8.51
N SER A 130 10.30 -15.64 -9.45
CA SER A 130 10.69 -16.52 -10.57
C SER A 130 11.17 -17.83 -9.96
N ARG A 131 10.49 -18.95 -10.22
CA ARG A 131 10.87 -20.27 -9.70
C ARG A 131 12.34 -20.51 -10.05
N PRO A 132 13.29 -20.48 -9.08
CA PRO A 132 14.71 -20.67 -9.38
C PRO A 132 14.96 -22.06 -9.97
N GLU A 133 14.03 -22.98 -9.74
CA GLU A 133 13.97 -24.34 -10.27
C GLU A 133 13.75 -24.35 -11.79
N LEU A 134 12.97 -23.41 -12.34
CA LEU A 134 12.83 -23.25 -13.78
C LEU A 134 14.09 -22.63 -14.38
N ALA A 135 14.69 -21.63 -13.71
CA ALA A 135 15.96 -21.04 -14.15
C ALA A 135 17.10 -22.07 -14.15
N ARG A 136 17.17 -22.96 -13.15
CA ARG A 136 18.11 -24.10 -13.11
C ARG A 136 17.83 -25.11 -14.21
N ALA A 137 16.58 -25.49 -14.44
CA ALA A 137 16.21 -26.40 -15.52
C ALA A 137 16.61 -25.88 -16.92
N TYR A 138 16.53 -24.56 -17.16
CA TYR A 138 17.03 -23.94 -18.40
C TYR A 138 18.56 -23.95 -18.51
N VAL A 139 19.28 -23.78 -17.39
CA VAL A 139 20.76 -23.81 -17.38
C VAL A 139 21.31 -25.23 -17.53
N GLU A 140 20.60 -26.26 -17.06
CA GLU A 140 21.00 -27.67 -17.14
C GLU A 140 20.60 -28.35 -18.46
N ALA A 141 19.65 -27.79 -19.22
CA ALA A 141 19.21 -28.30 -20.52
C ALA A 141 20.24 -28.34 -21.69
N PRO A 142 21.36 -27.58 -21.74
CA PRO A 142 22.22 -27.55 -22.93
C PRO A 142 23.13 -28.75 -23.18
N SER A 143 23.15 -29.79 -22.33
CA SER A 143 24.15 -30.88 -22.41
C SER A 143 23.64 -32.20 -23.02
N ALA A 144 22.39 -32.24 -23.51
CA ALA A 144 21.75 -33.47 -24.00
C ALA A 144 21.45 -33.51 -25.51
N MET A 145 21.98 -32.57 -26.30
CA MET A 145 22.02 -32.60 -27.77
C MET A 145 23.46 -32.65 -28.26
#